data_AF-A0A535HAE8-F1
#
_entry.id   AF-A0A535HAE8-F1
#
_cell.length_a   1.000
_cell.length_b   1.000
_cell.length_c   1.000
_cell.angle_alpha   90.00
_cell.angle_beta   90.00
_cell.angle_gamma   90.00
#
_symmetry.space_group_name_H-M   'P 1'
#
loop_
_entity.id
_entity.type
_entity.pdbx_description
1 polymer ?
#
loop_
_entity_poly.entity_id
_entity_poly.type
_entity_poly.pdbx_seq_one_letter_code
_entity_poly.pdbx_strand_id
1 'polypeptide(L)' 'MSTNTATSTNEEPVLKEEPILEAVHLRKEFPLHSLKLFRPSQAVHAVEDASLALRPGRATA' A
#
# COMPACT_ATOMS: atom_id res chain seq x y z
N MET A 1 -49.69 -17.18 6.91
CA MET A 1 -49.32 -17.52 5.52
C MET A 1 -48.13 -16.66 5.16
N SER A 2 -46.91 -17.18 5.34
CA SER A 2 -45.66 -16.45 5.13
C SER A 2 -44.98 -17.01 3.89
N THR A 3 -44.76 -16.18 2.87
CA THR A 3 -43.89 -16.54 1.74
C THR A 3 -42.94 -15.38 1.52
N ASN A 4 -41.83 -15.41 2.27
CA ASN A 4 -40.71 -14.52 2.05
C ASN A 4 -39.92 -15.13 0.88
N THR A 5 -40.24 -14.70 -0.33
CA THR A 5 -39.39 -14.92 -1.51
C THR A 5 -38.18 -14.00 -1.38
N ALA A 6 -37.16 -14.44 -0.65
CA ALA A 6 -35.83 -13.87 -0.76
C ALA A 6 -35.10 -14.61 -1.88
N THR A 7 -34.99 -13.95 -3.03
CA THR A 7 -34.15 -14.35 -4.15
C THR A 7 -32.72 -14.56 -3.64
N SER A 8 -32.31 -15.83 -3.53
CA SER A 8 -30.93 -16.21 -3.30
C SER A 8 -30.15 -16.03 -4.60
N THR A 9 -29.82 -14.77 -4.92
CA THR A 9 -28.74 -14.49 -5.87
C THR A 9 -27.46 -14.80 -5.11
N ASN A 10 -26.78 -15.90 -5.47
CA ASN A 10 -25.46 -16.22 -4.96
C ASN A 10 -24.50 -15.11 -5.40
N GLU A 11 -24.32 -14.13 -4.53
CA GLU A 11 -23.22 -13.19 -4.60
C GLU A 11 -22.00 -13.99 -4.16
N GLU A 12 -21.37 -14.72 -5.10
CA GLU A 12 -19.98 -15.11 -4.89
C GLU A 12 -19.24 -13.84 -4.51
N PRO A 13 -18.51 -13.79 -3.39
CA PRO A 13 -17.76 -12.61 -3.04
C PRO A 13 -16.75 -12.44 -4.15
N VAL A 14 -17.01 -11.50 -5.06
CA VAL A 14 -15.99 -10.94 -5.92
C VAL A 14 -15.01 -10.32 -4.94
N LEU A 15 -14.02 -11.11 -4.52
CA LEU A 15 -12.86 -10.66 -3.78
C LEU A 15 -12.20 -9.68 -4.73
N LYS A 16 -12.65 -8.42 -4.67
CA LYS A 16 -12.01 -7.31 -5.33
C LYS A 16 -10.55 -7.44 -4.96
N GLU A 17 -9.71 -7.72 -5.93
CA GLU A 17 -8.25 -7.73 -5.78
C GLU A 17 -7.71 -6.30 -5.59
N GLU A 18 -8.47 -5.47 -4.87
CA GLU A 18 -8.05 -4.16 -4.45
C GLU A 18 -6.80 -4.36 -3.56
N PRO A 19 -5.74 -3.59 -3.80
CA PRO A 19 -4.56 -3.69 -2.99
C PRO A 19 -4.88 -3.32 -1.54
N ILE A 20 -4.37 -4.11 -0.60
CA ILE A 20 -4.46 -3.82 0.84
C ILE A 20 -3.55 -2.64 1.19
N LEU A 21 -2.46 -2.48 0.45
CA LEU A 21 -1.55 -1.35 0.56
C LEU A 21 -1.11 -0.92 -0.84
N GLU A 22 -1.17 0.38 -1.10
CA GLU A 22 -0.63 0.96 -2.32
C GLU A 22 0.27 2.14 -1.97
N ALA A 23 1.46 2.18 -2.56
CA ALA A 23 2.37 3.30 -2.50
C ALA A 23 2.61 3.79 -3.92
N VAL A 24 2.37 5.08 -4.14
CA VAL A 24 2.54 5.73 -5.44
C VAL A 24 3.58 6.82 -5.28
N HIS A 25 4.56 6.85 -6.18
CA HIS A 25 5.68 7.80 -6.15
C HIS A 25 6.44 7.84 -4.81
N LEU A 26 6.71 6.67 -4.22
CA LEU A 26 7.43 6.52 -2.97
C LEU A 26 8.85 7.07 -3.10
N ARG A 27 9.23 7.93 -2.16
CA ARG A 27 10.58 8.48 -1.99
C ARG A 27 11.09 8.19 -0.59
N LYS A 28 12.35 7.80 -0.47
CA LYS A 28 12.96 7.52 0.84
C LYS A 28 14.34 8.11 0.93
N GLU A 29 14.50 8.99 1.89
CA GLU A 29 15.75 9.68 2.20
C GLU A 29 16.23 9.26 3.59
N PHE A 30 17.51 8.91 3.69
CA PHE A 30 18.14 8.58 4.96
C PHE A 30 19.16 9.66 5.33
N PRO A 31 18.94 10.41 6.43
CA PRO A 31 19.88 11.46 6.83
C PRO A 31 21.18 10.84 7.35
N LEU A 32 22.32 11.36 6.88
CA LEU A 32 23.65 10.89 7.30
C LEU A 32 24.11 11.53 8.61
N HIS A 33 23.62 12.73 8.94
CA HIS A 33 24.07 13.53 10.08
C HIS A 33 22.90 14.21 10.82
N SER A 34 22.10 13.43 11.56
CA SER A 34 20.90 13.93 12.25
C SER A 34 21.15 14.89 13.42
N LEU A 35 22.39 15.00 13.93
CA LEU A 35 22.69 15.70 15.20
C LEU A 35 23.51 17.00 15.07
N LYS A 36 23.76 17.53 13.86
CA LYS A 36 24.65 18.69 13.69
C LYS A 36 23.90 19.94 13.23
N LEU A 37 23.67 20.88 14.15
CA LEU A 37 22.91 22.13 13.98
C LEU A 37 23.50 23.11 12.94
N PHE A 38 24.77 22.95 12.55
CA PHE A 38 25.50 23.93 11.73
C PHE A 38 26.14 23.34 10.45
N ARG A 39 25.75 22.14 10.01
CA ARG A 39 26.27 21.53 8.77
C ARG A 39 25.16 21.35 7.73
N PRO A 40 25.49 21.42 6.42
CA PRO A 40 24.51 21.17 5.37
C PRO A 40 23.93 19.76 5.51
N SER A 41 22.61 19.66 5.35
CA SER A 41 21.90 18.38 5.42
C SER A 41 22.38 17.47 4.28
N GLN A 42 22.86 16.29 4.63
CA GLN A 42 23.24 15.25 3.69
C GLN A 42 22.33 14.05 3.90
N ALA A 43 21.70 13.60 2.84
CA ALA A 43 20.83 12.44 2.85
C ALA A 43 21.15 11.51 1.68
N VAL A 44 20.96 10.21 1.88
CA VAL A 44 21.01 9.21 0.83
C VAL A 44 19.60 9.02 0.30
N HIS A 45 19.39 9.30 -1.00
CA HIS A 45 18.17 8.92 -1.71
C HIS A 45 18.23 7.42 -1.98
N ALA A 46 17.58 6.63 -1.14
CA ALA A 46 17.53 5.18 -1.30
C ALA A 46 16.40 4.74 -2.24
N VAL A 47 15.35 5.56 -2.37
CA VAL A 47 14.26 5.35 -3.32
C VAL A 47 13.91 6.71 -3.91
N GLU A 48 13.98 6.84 -5.24
CA GLU A 48 13.78 8.11 -5.93
C GLU A 48 12.33 8.31 -6.40
N ASP A 49 11.70 7.27 -6.95
CA ASP A 49 10.32 7.31 -7.44
C ASP A 49 9.78 5.89 -7.72
N ALA A 50 9.43 5.14 -6.67
CA ALA A 50 8.91 3.77 -6.82
C ALA A 50 7.40 3.72 -6.58
N SER A 51 6.69 2.92 -7.37
CA SER A 51 5.27 2.61 -7.12
C SER A 51 5.09 1.12 -6.90
N LEU A 52 4.33 0.73 -5.87
CA LEU A 52 4.08 -0.67 -5.53
C LEU A 52 2.69 -0.85 -4.93
N ALA A 53 2.13 -2.04 -5.11
CA ALA A 53 0.86 -2.42 -4.51
C ALA A 53 0.95 -3.84 -3.91
N LEU A 54 0.56 -3.99 -2.65
CA LEU A 54 0.43 -5.26 -1.96
C LEU A 54 -1.01 -5.74 -2.06
N ARG A 55 -1.20 -6.92 -2.65
CA ARG A 55 -2.52 -7.54 -2.83
C ARG A 55 -2.71 -8.71 -1.86
N PRO A 56 -3.96 -9.02 -1.45
CA PRO A 56 -4.23 -10.16 -0.59
C PRO A 56 -3.63 -11.45 -1.14
N GLY A 57 -2.96 -12.23 -0.29
CA GLY A 57 -2.41 -13.54 -0.66
C GLY A 57 -1.15 -13.52 -1.53
N ARG A 58 -0.57 -12.35 -1.84
CA ARG A 58 0.64 -12.23 -2.66
C ARG A 58 1.82 -11.69 -1.85
N ALA A 59 2.94 -12.42 -1.87
CA ALA A 59 4.21 -11.93 -1.36
C ALA A 59 4.94 -11.12 -2.44
N THR A 60 5.51 -9.99 -2.05
CA THR A 60 6.41 -9.17 -2.88
C THR A 60 7.78 -9.15 -2.19
N ALA A 61 8.86 -9.27 -2.97
CA ALA A 61 10.23 -9.44 -2.50
C ALA A 61 11.01 -8.12 -2.57
#